data_AF-A0A968XR09-F1
#
_entry.id   AF-A0A968XR09-F1
#
_cell.length_a   1.000
_cell.length_b   1.000
_cell.length_c   1.000
_cell.angle_alpha   90.00
_cell.angle_beta   90.00
_cell.angle_gamma   90.00
#
_symmetry.space_group_name_H-M   'P 1'
#
loop_
_entity.id
_entity.type
_entity.pdbx_description
1 polymer ?
#
loop_
_entity_poly.entity_id
_entity_poly.type
_entity_poly.pdbx_seq_one_letter_code
_entity_poly.pdbx_strand_id
1 'polypeptide(L)'
;MRRLGGLRERLETVKPGAEIVPGVTLVDTGGHTPGHVSVLITSGTQKLLIGGDVLTNPIVSFAKPDWRWGPDVEADRARRPQAHA
;
A
#
# COMPACT_ATOMS: atom_id res chain seq x y z
N MET A 1 -1.76 18.26 0.79
CA MET A 1 -1.23 18.33 2.17
C MET A 1 -1.88 19.45 3.01
N ARG A 2 -3.21 19.45 3.21
CA ARG A 2 -3.90 20.54 3.92
C ARG A 2 -4.14 20.27 5.42
N ARG A 3 -4.03 19.02 5.88
CA ARG A 3 -4.39 18.61 7.25
C ARG A 3 -3.23 18.16 8.16
N LEU A 4 -1.98 18.19 7.69
CA LEU A 4 -0.82 17.73 8.47
C LEU A 4 0.04 18.88 9.04
N GLY A 5 -0.53 20.08 9.16
CA GLY A 5 0.20 21.30 9.53
C GLY A 5 1.04 21.17 10.81
N GLY A 6 0.49 20.56 11.86
CA GLY A 6 1.17 20.36 13.14
C GLY A 6 2.22 19.22 13.15
N LEU A 7 2.33 18.45 12.07
CA LEU A 7 3.30 17.35 11.95
C LEU A 7 4.42 17.67 10.96
N ARG A 8 4.41 18.85 10.32
CA ARG A 8 5.31 19.19 9.21
C ARG A 8 6.79 18.96 9.52
N GLU A 9 7.25 19.38 10.70
CA GLU A 9 8.64 19.24 11.12
C GLU A 9 9.04 17.79 11.45
N ARG A 10 8.05 16.90 11.58
CA ARG A 10 8.23 15.48 11.91
C ARG A 10 7.86 14.56 10.75
N LEU A 11 7.64 15.12 9.57
CA LEU A 11 7.26 14.38 8.37
C LEU A 11 8.45 14.25 7.44
N GLU A 12 8.77 12.99 7.12
CA GLU A 12 9.64 12.65 6.03
C GLU A 12 8.79 12.00 4.93
N THR A 13 8.92 12.49 3.70
CA THR A 13 8.22 11.91 2.55
C THR A 13 9.13 10.92 1.85
N VAL A 14 8.59 9.74 1.58
CA VAL A 14 9.31 8.66 0.89
C VAL A 14 8.53 8.24 -0.34
N LYS A 15 9.23 7.61 -1.29
CA LYS A 15 8.62 7.06 -2.50
C LYS A 15 8.46 5.54 -2.35
N PRO A 16 7.51 4.92 -3.08
CA PRO A 16 7.49 3.46 -3.20
C PRO A 16 8.84 2.92 -3.67
N GLY A 17 9.22 1.74 -3.18
CA GLY A 17 10.53 1.13 -3.39
C GLY A 17 11.61 1.56 -2.39
N ALA A 18 11.35 2.57 -1.56
CA ALA A 18 12.30 2.97 -0.52
C ALA A 18 12.37 1.94 0.61
N GLU A 19 13.58 1.61 1.04
CA GLU A 19 13.84 0.95 2.32
C GLU A 19 13.93 2.02 3.41
N ILE A 20 12.95 2.04 4.32
CA ILE A 20 12.82 3.11 5.33
C ILE A 20 13.64 2.82 6.60
N VAL A 21 13.87 1.54 6.89
CA VAL A 21 14.83 1.02 7.87
C VAL A 21 15.27 -0.38 7.40
N PRO A 22 16.41 -0.92 7.86
CA PRO A 22 16.88 -2.23 7.42
C PRO A 22 15.81 -3.33 7.51
N GLY A 23 15.55 -4.00 6.39
CA GLY A 23 14.55 -5.04 6.25
C GLY A 23 13.12 -4.55 6.08
N VAL A 24 12.85 -3.24 5.98
CA VAL A 24 11.50 -2.68 5.81
C VAL A 24 11.44 -1.82 4.54
N THR A 25 10.78 -2.35 3.51
CA THR A 25 10.66 -1.71 2.19
C THR A 25 9.21 -1.36 1.87
N LEU A 26 9.00 -0.21 1.24
CA LEU A 26 7.70 0.19 0.73
C LEU A 26 7.43 -0.39 -0.65
N VAL A 27 6.25 -0.98 -0.82
CA VAL A 27 5.80 -1.59 -2.08
C VAL A 27 4.70 -0.71 -2.68
N ASP A 28 4.84 -0.34 -3.96
CA ASP A 28 3.80 0.44 -4.64
C ASP A 28 2.54 -0.40 -4.75
N THR A 29 1.51 0.06 -4.05
CA THR A 29 0.19 -0.56 -4.07
C THR A 29 -0.90 0.51 -4.23
N GLY A 30 -0.56 1.59 -4.94
CA GLY A 30 -1.44 2.72 -5.18
C GLY A 30 -2.72 2.32 -5.90
N GLY A 31 -3.80 3.03 -5.61
CA GLY A 31 -5.13 2.66 -6.09
C GLY A 31 -6.21 3.14 -5.13
N HIS A 32 -6.22 2.56 -3.92
CA HIS A 32 -7.12 2.99 -2.85
C HIS A 32 -6.99 4.49 -2.57
N THR A 33 -5.73 4.95 -2.42
CA THR A 33 -5.35 6.35 -2.62
C THR A 33 -4.15 6.41 -3.58
N PRO A 34 -3.87 7.58 -4.23
CA PRO A 34 -2.77 7.67 -5.18
C PRO A 34 -1.38 7.34 -4.60
N GLY A 35 -1.19 7.60 -3.29
CA GLY A 35 0.04 7.35 -2.55
C GLY A 35 -0.01 6.13 -1.64
N HIS A 36 -0.99 5.23 -1.80
CA HIS A 36 -1.09 4.02 -0.99
C HIS A 36 0.13 3.10 -1.21
N VAL A 37 0.71 2.59 -0.14
CA VAL A 37 1.86 1.65 -0.17
C VAL A 37 1.59 0.50 0.79
N SER A 38 2.14 -0.67 0.46
CA SER A 38 2.24 -1.78 1.40
C SER A 38 3.64 -1.79 2.01
N VAL A 39 3.79 -2.44 3.17
CA VAL A 39 5.08 -2.54 3.86
C VAL A 39 5.56 -3.98 3.81
N LEU A 40 6.68 -4.22 3.14
CA LEU A 40 7.35 -5.52 3.11
C LEU A 40 8.43 -5.55 4.20
N ILE A 41 8.29 -6.48 5.13
CA ILE A 41 9.26 -6.76 6.19
C ILE A 41 9.98 -8.05 5.84
N THR A 42 11.31 -8.02 5.81
CA THR A 42 12.17 -9.18 5.53
C THR A 42 13.11 -9.45 6.71
N SER A 43 13.21 -10.71 7.13
CA SER A 43 14.14 -11.16 8.16
C SER A 43 14.71 -12.51 7.77
N GLY A 44 15.99 -12.54 7.36
CA GLY A 44 16.62 -13.72 6.79
C GLY A 44 15.84 -14.22 5.56
N THR A 45 15.31 -15.43 5.63
CA THR A 45 14.49 -16.05 4.57
C THR A 45 13.00 -15.78 4.70
N GLN A 46 12.55 -15.13 5.79
CA GLN A 46 11.15 -14.86 6.06
C GLN A 46 10.73 -13.49 5.50
N LYS A 47 9.49 -13.41 5.01
CA LYS A 47 8.87 -12.18 4.50
C LYS A 47 7.46 -12.02 5.06
N LEU A 48 7.08 -10.80 5.42
CA LEU A 48 5.73 -10.40 5.81
C LEU A 48 5.33 -9.15 5.01
N LEU A 49 4.19 -9.21 4.32
CA LEU A 49 3.61 -8.05 3.64
C LEU A 49 2.42 -7.51 4.45
N ILE A 50 2.52 -6.26 4.89
CA ILE A 50 1.41 -5.51 5.50
C ILE A 50 0.73 -4.73 4.37
N GLY A 51 -0.43 -5.21 3.95
CA GLY A 51 -1.13 -4.73 2.74
C GLY A 51 -1.91 -3.42 2.87
N GLY A 52 -2.09 -2.88 4.08
CA GLY A 52 -2.98 -1.74 4.29
C GLY A 52 -4.39 -2.01 3.75
N ASP A 53 -4.91 -1.09 2.95
CA ASP A 53 -6.27 -1.13 2.41
C ASP A 53 -6.36 -1.78 1.00
N VAL A 54 -5.32 -2.52 0.57
CA VAL A 54 -5.36 -3.27 -0.71
C VAL A 54 -6.48 -4.33 -0.70
N LEU A 55 -6.74 -4.94 0.46
CA LEU A 55 -7.80 -5.93 0.64
C LEU A 55 -8.79 -5.43 1.68
N THR A 56 -10.01 -5.11 1.23
CA THR A 56 -11.03 -4.50 2.08
C THR A 56 -12.02 -5.50 2.66
N ASN A 57 -12.06 -6.72 2.10
CA ASN A 57 -12.86 -7.81 2.62
C ASN A 57 -12.16 -9.17 2.43
N PRO A 58 -12.04 -10.00 3.48
CA PRO A 58 -11.26 -11.24 3.44
C PRO A 58 -11.81 -12.32 2.49
N ILE A 59 -13.06 -12.20 2.04
CA ILE A 59 -13.68 -13.16 1.10
C ILE A 59 -13.79 -12.51 -0.28
N VAL A 60 -14.41 -11.33 -0.36
CA VAL A 60 -14.72 -10.68 -1.62
C VAL A 60 -13.45 -10.23 -2.35
N SER A 61 -12.45 -9.70 -1.64
CA SER A 61 -11.22 -9.22 -2.30
C SER A 61 -10.44 -10.33 -3.00
N PHE A 62 -10.58 -11.59 -2.56
CA PHE A 62 -9.98 -12.75 -3.22
C PHE A 62 -10.89 -13.39 -4.25
N ALA A 63 -12.20 -13.48 -3.97
CA ALA A 63 -13.16 -14.09 -4.88
C ALA A 63 -13.47 -13.22 -6.11
N LYS A 64 -13.34 -11.89 -5.96
CA LYS A 64 -13.70 -10.87 -6.95
C LYS A 64 -12.68 -9.71 -6.94
N PRO A 65 -11.39 -9.96 -7.22
CA PRO A 65 -10.35 -8.93 -7.17
C PRO A 65 -10.55 -7.79 -8.20
N ASP A 66 -11.34 -8.05 -9.24
CA ASP A 66 -11.70 -7.14 -10.32
C ASP A 66 -12.89 -6.22 -10.00
N TRP A 67 -13.54 -6.39 -8.86
CA TRP A 67 -14.73 -5.62 -8.50
C TRP A 67 -14.41 -4.27 -7.88
N ARG A 68 -14.89 -3.19 -8.54
CA ARG A 68 -15.61 -2.05 -7.94
C ARG A 68 -15.60 -1.88 -6.39
N TRP A 69 -14.60 -1.28 -5.76
CA TRP A 69 -14.69 -0.81 -4.36
C TRP A 69 -14.83 0.71 -4.30
N GLY A 70 -15.96 1.16 -3.75
CA GLY A 70 -16.38 2.57 -3.79
C GLY A 70 -15.40 3.57 -3.15
N PRO A 71 -14.75 3.23 -2.02
CA PRO A 71 -13.73 4.07 -1.41
C PRO A 71 -12.43 4.26 -2.21
N ASP A 72 -12.18 3.50 -3.28
CA ASP A 72 -10.96 3.65 -4.06
C ASP A 72 -10.96 4.96 -4.86
N VAL A 73 -9.93 5.79 -4.66
CA VAL A 73 -9.75 7.03 -5.43
C VAL A 73 -9.39 6.74 -6.89
N GLU A 74 -8.57 5.72 -7.13
CA GLU A 74 -8.12 5.27 -8.46
C GLU A 74 -8.57 3.81 -8.71
N ALA A 75 -9.88 3.60 -8.78
CA ALA A 75 -10.50 2.28 -8.90
C ALA A 75 -9.90 1.36 -9.98
N ASP A 76 -9.49 1.90 -11.14
CA ASP A 76 -8.89 1.10 -12.21
C ASP A 76 -7.47 0.65 -11.86
N ARG A 77 -6.72 1.47 -11.11
CA ARG A 77 -5.40 1.10 -10.62
C ARG A 77 -5.50 0.10 -9.46
N ALA A 78 -6.46 0.30 -8.55
CA ALA A 78 -6.67 -0.55 -7.38
C ALA A 78 -6.97 -2.02 -7.73
N ARG A 79 -7.59 -2.28 -8.89
CA ARG A 79 -7.97 -3.62 -9.35
C ARG A 79 -6.92 -4.33 -10.17
N ARG A 80 -5.85 -3.62 -10.56
CA ARG A 80 -4.77 -4.25 -11.32
C ARG A 80 -4.06 -5.25 -10.41
N PRO A 81 -3.87 -6.50 -10.86
CA PRO A 81 -2.99 -7.43 -10.18
C PRO A 81 -1.63 -6.77 -10.01
N GLN A 82 -1.22 -6.56 -8.77
CA GLN A 82 0.09 -6.03 -8.49
C GLN A 82 1.06 -7.20 -8.59
N ALA A 83 1.95 -7.16 -9.58
CA ALA A 83 2.94 -8.19 -9.78
C ALA A 83 3.95 -8.14 -8.62
N HIS A 84 3.73 -8.97 -7.60
CA HIS A 84 4.67 -9.17 -6.50
C HIS A 84 5.13 -10.62 -6.56
N ALA A 85 6.36 -10.83 -7.05
CA ALA A 85 7.09 -12.10 -7.02
C ALA A 85 8.08 -12.12 -5.85
#